data_AF-A0A2E4RNJ7-F1
#
_entry.id   AF-A0A2E4RNJ7-F1
#
_cell.length_a   1.000
_cell.length_b   1.000
_cell.length_c   1.000
_cell.angle_alpha   90.00
_cell.angle_beta   90.00
_cell.angle_gamma   90.00
#
_symmetry.space_group_name_H-M   'P 1'
#
loop_
_entity.id
_entity.type
_entity.pdbx_description
1 polymer ?
#
loop_
_entity_poly.entity_id
_entity_poly.type
_entity_poly.pdbx_seq_one_letter_code
_entity_poly.pdbx_strand_id
1 'polypeptide(L)'
;MQLPQFRSPLARAVIPVVGGLIVLTMIGLFTWAMAAYISSGEVSTSNRLAPDTWPVGNVEYLSELVANDGPLLFAELGTAVSDRSIVIDHQGTDPLNGWRVRWAYPADRDSDCIVTQQIGTDMFTDCDGRTVTVEDLAIPPEGVRPVVVDRALLEIDFRGVSN
;
A
#
# COMPACT_ATOMS: atom_id res chain seq x y z
N MET A 1 47.27 -28.11 2.95
CA MET A 1 47.47 -26.92 3.81
C MET A 1 47.58 -27.40 5.25
N GLN A 2 48.73 -27.22 5.90
CA GLN A 2 48.89 -27.55 7.33
C GLN A 2 48.23 -26.45 8.16
N LEU A 3 47.22 -26.82 8.96
CA LEU A 3 46.60 -25.90 9.91
C LEU A 3 47.65 -25.49 10.96
N PRO A 4 47.74 -24.19 11.34
CA PRO A 4 48.66 -23.74 12.37
C PRO A 4 48.37 -24.50 13.68
N GLN A 5 49.34 -25.28 14.16
CA GLN A 5 49.22 -26.04 15.40
C GLN A 5 49.65 -25.17 16.57
N PHE A 6 48.67 -24.75 17.39
CA PHE A 6 48.95 -24.00 18.61
C PHE A 6 49.62 -24.90 19.65
N ARG A 7 50.73 -24.42 20.23
CA ARG A 7 51.59 -25.20 21.13
C ARG A 7 51.03 -25.41 22.53
N SER A 8 49.97 -24.69 22.94
CA SER A 8 49.38 -24.81 24.28
C SER A 8 47.91 -25.29 24.24
N PRO A 9 47.46 -26.09 25.24
CA PRO A 9 46.09 -26.60 25.29
C PRO A 9 45.06 -25.48 25.44
N LEU A 10 45.40 -24.42 26.15
CA LEU A 10 44.55 -23.25 26.38
C LEU A 10 44.35 -22.46 25.08
N ALA A 11 45.40 -22.29 24.27
CA ALA A 11 45.29 -21.63 22.96
C ALA A 11 44.41 -22.43 21.97
N ARG A 12 44.46 -23.77 22.01
CA ARG A 12 43.62 -24.61 21.14
C ARG A 12 42.13 -24.51 21.47
N ALA A 13 41.78 -24.23 22.72
CA ALA A 13 40.39 -24.06 23.16
C ALA A 13 39.87 -22.63 22.94
N VAL A 14 40.68 -21.61 23.24
CA VAL A 14 40.24 -20.20 23.23
C VAL A 14 40.21 -19.61 21.82
N ILE A 15 41.17 -19.97 20.95
CA ILE A 15 41.29 -19.35 19.62
C ILE A 15 40.06 -19.59 18.72
N PRO A 16 39.48 -20.80 18.64
CA PRO A 16 38.27 -21.02 17.86
C PRO A 16 37.07 -20.22 18.39
N VAL A 17 36.94 -20.08 19.72
CA VAL A 17 35.85 -19.35 20.37
C VAL A 17 35.97 -17.85 20.11
N VAL A 18 37.16 -17.29 20.30
CA VAL A 18 37.42 -15.87 20.01
C VAL A 18 37.25 -15.58 18.51
N GLY A 19 37.72 -16.48 17.64
CA GLY A 19 37.49 -16.38 16.20
C GLY A 19 35.99 -16.36 15.85
N GLY A 20 35.21 -17.25 16.44
CA GLY A 20 33.76 -17.29 16.28
C GLY A 20 33.07 -16.01 16.75
N LEU A 21 33.45 -15.50 17.93
CA LEU A 21 32.91 -14.23 18.45
C LEU A 21 33.22 -13.04 17.54
N ILE A 22 34.42 -12.97 16.97
CA ILE A 22 34.79 -11.91 16.03
C ILE A 22 33.90 -11.98 14.78
N VAL A 23 33.71 -13.17 14.21
CA VAL A 23 32.86 -13.35 13.02
C VAL A 23 31.41 -12.98 13.31
N LEU A 24 30.85 -13.44 14.44
CA LEU A 24 29.48 -13.09 14.84
C LEU A 24 29.31 -11.59 15.06
N THR A 25 30.29 -10.93 15.66
CA THR A 25 30.27 -9.47 15.86
C THR A 25 30.30 -8.74 14.53
N MET A 26 31.12 -9.17 13.57
CA MET A 26 31.15 -8.58 12.23
C MET A 26 29.83 -8.75 11.49
N ILE A 27 29.22 -9.94 11.55
CA ILE A 27 27.91 -10.19 10.94
C ILE A 27 26.85 -9.29 11.59
N GLY A 28 26.80 -9.25 12.92
CA GLY A 28 25.85 -8.42 13.66
C GLY A 28 25.98 -6.93 13.33
N LEU A 29 27.20 -6.40 13.27
CA LEU A 29 27.45 -5.01 12.89
C LEU A 29 27.06 -4.74 11.44
N PHE A 30 27.34 -5.66 10.52
CA PHE A 30 26.96 -5.52 9.12
C PHE A 30 25.43 -5.52 8.95
N THR A 31 24.73 -6.46 9.59
CA THR A 31 23.27 -6.53 9.56
C THR A 31 22.64 -5.29 10.22
N TRP A 32 23.17 -4.85 11.35
CA TRP A 32 22.72 -3.62 12.02
C TRP A 32 22.94 -2.38 11.16
N ALA A 33 24.10 -2.26 10.50
CA ALA A 33 24.38 -1.16 9.58
C ALA A 33 23.43 -1.15 8.37
N MET A 34 23.13 -2.31 7.80
CA MET A 34 22.16 -2.43 6.70
C MET A 34 20.74 -2.06 7.17
N ALA A 35 20.34 -2.52 8.36
CA ALA A 35 19.04 -2.16 8.94
C ALA A 35 18.95 -0.64 9.18
N ALA A 36 19.98 -0.02 9.76
CA ALA A 36 20.04 1.41 9.98
C ALA A 36 19.92 2.20 8.65
N TYR A 37 20.64 1.76 7.61
CA TYR A 37 20.60 2.36 6.28
C TYR A 37 19.22 2.23 5.60
N ILE A 38 18.54 1.09 5.73
CA ILE A 38 17.18 0.93 5.20
C ILE A 38 16.19 1.77 6.01
N SER A 39 16.33 1.82 7.34
CA SER A 39 15.44 2.57 8.23
C SER A 39 15.59 4.09 8.13
N SER A 40 16.70 4.60 7.58
CA SER A 40 16.90 6.05 7.42
C SER A 40 16.07 6.65 6.28
N GLY A 41 15.27 5.84 5.57
CA GLY A 41 14.38 6.30 4.50
C GLY A 41 15.09 6.64 3.18
N GLU A 42 16.39 6.38 3.08
CA GLU A 42 17.21 6.74 1.91
C GLU A 42 17.15 5.70 0.78
N VAL A 43 16.54 4.54 1.05
CA VAL A 43 16.27 3.51 0.05
C VAL A 43 14.86 3.70 -0.49
N SER A 44 14.73 4.47 -1.56
CA SER A 44 13.53 4.47 -2.38
C SER A 44 13.28 3.04 -2.87
N THR A 45 12.24 2.37 -2.35
CA THR A 45 11.80 1.07 -2.85
C THR A 45 11.55 1.21 -4.34
N SER A 46 12.26 0.42 -5.15
CA SER A 46 12.11 0.50 -6.60
C SER A 46 10.63 0.33 -6.96
N ASN A 47 10.06 1.23 -7.79
CA ASN A 47 8.65 1.25 -8.26
C ASN A 47 8.13 -0.09 -8.83
N ARG A 48 8.99 -1.10 -8.98
CA ARG A 48 8.66 -2.46 -9.41
C ARG A 48 8.24 -3.40 -8.29
N LEU A 49 8.59 -3.12 -7.03
CA LEU A 49 8.28 -3.99 -5.88
C LEU A 49 7.07 -3.50 -5.08
N ALA A 50 6.78 -2.20 -5.12
CA ALA A 50 5.56 -1.58 -4.62
C ALA A 50 5.23 -0.41 -5.55
N PRO A 51 4.38 -0.60 -6.58
CA PRO A 51 3.99 0.49 -7.46
C PRO A 51 3.22 1.54 -6.66
N ASP A 52 3.67 2.78 -6.70
CA ASP A 52 2.94 3.89 -6.04
C ASP A 52 1.70 4.32 -6.84
N THR A 53 1.52 3.80 -8.05
CA THR A 53 0.32 4.00 -8.86
C THR A 53 -0.32 2.66 -9.18
N TRP A 54 -1.66 2.61 -9.10
CA TRP A 54 -2.43 1.42 -9.41
C TRP A 54 -3.33 1.68 -10.63
N PRO A 55 -3.11 0.98 -11.75
CA PRO A 55 -3.96 1.13 -12.93
C PRO A 55 -5.31 0.49 -12.69
N VAL A 56 -6.38 1.28 -12.91
CA VAL A 56 -7.78 0.83 -12.74
C VAL A 56 -8.33 0.33 -14.07
N GLY A 57 -8.24 1.14 -15.13
CA GLY A 57 -8.79 0.79 -16.44
C GLY A 57 -9.05 1.98 -17.35
N ASN A 58 -9.74 1.73 -18.47
CA ASN A 58 -9.98 2.75 -19.48
C ASN A 58 -11.06 3.76 -19.03
N VAL A 59 -10.75 5.06 -19.09
CA VAL A 59 -11.64 6.12 -18.60
C VAL A 59 -12.99 6.18 -19.30
N GLU A 60 -13.05 5.89 -20.60
CA GLU A 60 -14.31 5.91 -21.36
C GLU A 60 -15.24 4.82 -20.84
N TYR A 61 -14.75 3.58 -20.86
CA TYR A 61 -15.50 2.42 -20.38
C TYR A 61 -15.88 2.56 -18.90
N LEU A 62 -14.97 3.01 -18.04
CA LEU A 62 -15.24 3.15 -16.62
C LEU A 62 -16.24 4.28 -16.33
N SER A 63 -16.21 5.39 -17.06
CA SER A 63 -17.19 6.47 -16.88
C SER A 63 -18.60 6.02 -17.26
N GLU A 64 -18.73 5.27 -18.36
CA GLU A 64 -20.00 4.66 -18.78
C GLU A 64 -20.48 3.61 -17.77
N LEU A 65 -19.57 2.80 -17.24
CA LEU A 65 -19.87 1.82 -16.20
C LEU A 65 -20.37 2.50 -14.93
N VAL A 66 -19.71 3.57 -14.48
CA VAL A 66 -20.14 4.31 -13.28
C VAL A 66 -21.49 5.00 -13.50
N ALA A 67 -21.70 5.59 -14.68
CA ALA A 67 -22.96 6.26 -15.01
C ALA A 67 -24.16 5.30 -15.05
N ASN A 68 -23.95 4.04 -15.44
CA ASN A 68 -25.03 3.05 -15.58
C ASN A 68 -25.20 2.14 -14.35
N ASP A 69 -24.08 1.68 -13.76
CA ASP A 69 -24.08 0.65 -12.73
C ASP A 69 -23.68 1.17 -11.34
N GLY A 70 -23.24 2.44 -11.26
CA GLY A 70 -22.84 3.11 -10.04
C GLY A 70 -21.32 3.04 -9.76
N PRO A 71 -20.86 3.63 -8.65
CA PRO A 71 -19.45 3.74 -8.31
C PRO A 71 -18.72 2.40 -8.21
N LEU A 72 -17.42 2.39 -8.44
CA LEU A 72 -16.61 1.18 -8.38
C LEU A 72 -16.07 0.97 -6.97
N LEU A 73 -16.53 -0.09 -6.30
CA LEU A 73 -16.02 -0.48 -5.00
C LEU A 73 -14.90 -1.52 -5.15
N PHE A 74 -13.73 -1.19 -4.60
CA PHE A 74 -12.58 -2.08 -4.53
C PHE A 74 -12.29 -2.40 -3.07
N ALA A 75 -12.80 -3.54 -2.61
CA ALA A 75 -12.57 -4.04 -1.26
C ALA A 75 -11.19 -4.71 -1.15
N GLU A 76 -10.55 -4.55 0.00
CA GLU A 76 -9.39 -5.34 0.44
C GLU A 76 -8.21 -5.36 -0.57
N LEU A 77 -7.82 -4.19 -1.07
CA LEU A 77 -6.63 -4.07 -1.94
C LEU A 77 -5.33 -4.42 -1.19
N GLY A 78 -4.97 -5.70 -1.23
CA GLY A 78 -3.58 -6.18 -1.12
C GLY A 78 -2.92 -6.19 0.26
N THR A 79 -3.62 -5.93 1.38
CA THR A 79 -3.04 -6.02 2.73
C THR A 79 -4.03 -6.59 3.74
N ALA A 80 -3.52 -7.25 4.80
CA ALA A 80 -4.27 -7.85 5.90
C ALA A 80 -5.01 -6.84 6.82
N VAL A 81 -5.17 -5.61 6.36
CA VAL A 81 -5.79 -4.50 7.08
C VAL A 81 -6.81 -3.86 6.13
N SER A 82 -8.03 -3.65 6.62
CA SER A 82 -9.15 -3.08 5.86
C SER A 82 -8.89 -1.67 5.32
N ASP A 83 -7.78 -1.04 5.71
CA ASP A 83 -7.34 0.33 5.43
C ASP A 83 -7.10 0.70 3.95
N ARG A 84 -7.29 -0.22 3.00
CA ARG A 84 -7.13 0.06 1.55
C ARG A 84 -8.35 -0.26 0.70
N SER A 85 -9.53 -0.33 1.31
CA SER A 85 -10.77 -0.43 0.54
C SER A 85 -11.17 0.96 0.03
N ILE A 86 -11.30 1.13 -1.28
CA ILE A 86 -11.62 2.42 -1.90
C ILE A 86 -12.89 2.34 -2.75
N VAL A 87 -13.57 3.47 -2.86
CA VAL A 87 -14.64 3.71 -3.82
C VAL A 87 -14.17 4.73 -4.83
N ILE A 88 -14.27 4.39 -6.11
CA ILE A 88 -13.99 5.28 -7.22
C ILE A 88 -15.31 5.68 -7.85
N ASP A 89 -15.52 6.97 -7.98
CA ASP A 89 -16.71 7.55 -8.56
C ASP A 89 -16.36 8.55 -9.67
N HIS A 90 -17.32 8.81 -10.55
CA HIS A 90 -17.19 9.75 -11.66
C HIS A 90 -18.45 10.61 -11.75
N GLN A 91 -18.26 11.93 -11.78
CA GLN A 91 -19.34 12.88 -11.97
C GLN A 91 -19.16 13.69 -13.25
N GLY A 92 -20.26 13.82 -14.00
CA GLY A 92 -20.33 14.60 -15.22
C GLY A 92 -20.27 13.72 -16.47
N THR A 93 -20.22 14.36 -17.63
CA THR A 93 -20.26 13.68 -18.94
C THR A 93 -18.89 13.60 -19.61
N ASP A 94 -17.87 14.25 -19.04
CA ASP A 94 -16.52 14.22 -19.59
C ASP A 94 -15.74 13.06 -18.94
N PRO A 95 -15.39 12.00 -19.69
CA PRO A 95 -14.67 10.84 -19.16
C PRO A 95 -13.27 11.20 -18.64
N LEU A 96 -12.70 12.33 -19.04
CA LEU A 96 -11.34 12.74 -18.63
C LEU A 96 -11.33 13.52 -17.30
N ASN A 97 -12.49 13.98 -16.82
CA ASN A 97 -12.60 14.87 -15.67
C ASN A 97 -13.68 14.39 -14.69
N GLY A 98 -13.67 14.86 -13.44
CA GLY A 98 -14.74 14.54 -12.48
C GLY A 98 -14.58 13.23 -11.70
N TRP A 99 -13.43 12.56 -11.83
CA TRP A 99 -13.08 11.38 -11.03
C TRP A 99 -12.85 11.74 -9.57
N ARG A 100 -13.40 10.93 -8.67
CA ARG A 100 -13.28 11.07 -7.21
C ARG A 100 -12.87 9.73 -6.60
N VAL A 101 -12.07 9.79 -5.54
CA VAL A 101 -11.73 8.62 -4.73
C VAL A 101 -12.16 8.89 -3.29
N ARG A 102 -12.81 7.89 -2.70
CA ARG A 102 -13.23 7.84 -1.30
C ARG A 102 -12.72 6.56 -0.66
N TRP A 103 -12.60 6.55 0.66
CA TRP A 103 -12.49 5.29 1.36
C TRP A 103 -13.82 4.55 1.35
N ALA A 104 -13.79 3.23 1.41
CA ALA A 104 -15.00 2.42 1.47
C ALA A 104 -15.59 2.32 2.89
N TYR A 105 -15.52 3.38 3.70
CA TYR A 105 -16.15 3.48 5.02
C TYR A 105 -16.71 4.89 5.24
N PRO A 106 -17.78 5.06 6.04
CA PRO A 106 -18.37 6.38 6.33
C PRO A 106 -17.39 7.32 7.03
N ALA A 107 -17.46 8.62 6.75
CA ALA A 107 -16.62 9.64 7.40
C ALA A 107 -16.83 9.74 8.92
N ASP A 108 -17.97 9.25 9.43
CA ASP A 108 -18.31 9.23 10.85
C ASP A 108 -17.94 7.91 11.55
N ARG A 109 -17.22 7.00 10.88
CA ARG A 109 -16.86 5.67 11.40
C ARG A 109 -15.39 5.31 11.16
N ASP A 110 -14.95 4.29 11.88
CA ASP A 110 -13.62 3.71 11.77
C ASP A 110 -13.49 2.87 10.48
N SER A 111 -12.25 2.59 10.07
CA SER A 111 -11.92 1.90 8.82
C SER A 111 -12.31 0.42 8.77
N ASP A 112 -12.84 -0.12 9.87
CA ASP A 112 -13.40 -1.47 9.96
C ASP A 112 -14.85 -1.55 9.43
N CYS A 113 -15.55 -0.43 9.38
CA CYS A 113 -16.93 -0.33 8.89
C CYS A 113 -17.00 -0.25 7.36
N ILE A 114 -16.54 -1.31 6.68
CA ILE A 114 -16.55 -1.35 5.21
C ILE A 114 -17.98 -1.39 4.68
N VAL A 115 -18.29 -0.49 3.75
CA VAL A 115 -19.60 -0.41 3.11
C VAL A 115 -19.77 -1.47 2.02
N THR A 116 -21.00 -1.90 1.79
CA THR A 116 -21.39 -2.78 0.69
C THR A 116 -22.19 -1.99 -0.33
N GLN A 117 -21.82 -2.07 -1.61
CA GLN A 117 -22.55 -1.38 -2.67
C GLN A 117 -23.92 -2.02 -2.93
N GLN A 118 -24.93 -1.18 -3.12
CA GLN A 118 -26.21 -1.59 -3.69
C GLN A 118 -26.09 -1.54 -5.23
N ILE A 119 -26.07 -2.72 -5.86
CA ILE A 119 -25.79 -2.90 -7.29
C ILE A 119 -26.72 -2.02 -8.15
N GLY A 120 -26.15 -1.32 -9.13
CA GLY A 120 -26.90 -0.46 -10.05
C GLY A 120 -27.31 0.88 -9.46
N THR A 121 -26.71 1.28 -8.33
CA THR A 121 -27.00 2.55 -7.65
C THR A 121 -25.72 3.21 -7.14
N ASP A 122 -25.84 4.47 -6.76
CA ASP A 122 -24.83 5.27 -6.05
C ASP A 122 -24.86 5.11 -4.52
N MET A 123 -25.66 4.15 -4.03
CA MET A 123 -25.89 3.91 -2.62
C MET A 123 -25.09 2.73 -2.08
N PHE A 124 -24.72 2.84 -0.80
CA PHE A 124 -24.05 1.80 -0.05
C PHE A 124 -24.78 1.52 1.25
N THR A 125 -24.61 0.31 1.76
CA THR A 125 -25.05 -0.09 3.09
C THR A 125 -23.83 -0.19 4.00
N ASP A 126 -23.82 0.55 5.11
CA ASP A 126 -22.74 0.49 6.09
C ASP A 126 -22.90 -0.68 7.08
N CYS A 127 -21.93 -0.83 7.99
CA CYS A 127 -21.92 -1.89 9.00
C CYS A 127 -23.09 -1.85 10.00
N ASP A 128 -23.72 -0.67 10.20
CA ASP A 128 -24.90 -0.49 11.04
C ASP A 128 -26.21 -0.69 10.25
N GLY A 129 -26.12 -1.00 8.95
CA GLY A 129 -27.26 -1.14 8.05
C GLY A 129 -27.85 0.19 7.56
N ARG A 130 -27.15 1.32 7.76
CA ARG A 130 -27.55 2.62 7.22
C ARG A 130 -27.27 2.67 5.73
N THR A 131 -28.13 3.38 4.99
CA THR A 131 -27.87 3.73 3.59
C THR A 131 -27.08 5.04 3.54
N VAL A 132 -25.96 5.04 2.84
CA VAL A 132 -25.04 6.18 2.67
C VAL A 132 -24.67 6.35 1.20
N THR A 133 -24.26 7.54 0.77
CA THR A 133 -23.79 7.80 -0.60
C THR A 133 -22.26 8.01 -0.64
N VAL A 134 -21.70 8.21 -1.83
CA VAL A 134 -20.28 8.53 -2.03
C VAL A 134 -19.84 9.76 -1.24
N GLU A 135 -20.74 10.73 -1.04
CA GLU A 135 -20.47 11.98 -0.33
C GLU A 135 -20.29 11.79 1.17
N ASP A 136 -20.92 10.75 1.74
CA ASP A 136 -20.85 10.42 3.16
C ASP A 136 -19.57 9.62 3.51
N LEU A 137 -18.85 9.13 2.50
CA LEU A 137 -17.65 8.33 2.68
C LEU A 137 -16.43 9.18 3.06
N ALA A 138 -15.52 8.58 3.83
CA ALA A 138 -14.32 9.25 4.30
C ALA A 138 -13.41 9.67 3.14
N ILE A 139 -12.81 10.86 3.28
CA ILE A 139 -11.91 11.42 2.28
C ILE A 139 -10.49 10.89 2.55
N PRO A 140 -9.81 10.32 1.54
CA PRO A 140 -8.41 9.96 1.67
C PRO A 140 -7.51 11.14 2.05
N PRO A 141 -6.44 10.89 2.84
CA PRO A 141 -5.47 11.92 3.15
C PRO A 141 -4.79 12.45 1.88
N GLU A 142 -4.16 13.63 1.98
CA GLU A 142 -3.40 14.20 0.87
C GLU A 142 -2.42 13.17 0.32
N GLY A 143 -2.54 12.85 -0.97
CA GLY A 143 -1.66 11.86 -1.60
C GLY A 143 -2.35 10.74 -2.35
N VAL A 144 -3.60 10.40 -2.02
CA VAL A 144 -4.43 9.48 -2.79
C VAL A 144 -5.28 10.28 -3.77
N ARG A 145 -5.03 10.14 -5.08
CA ARG A 145 -5.82 10.85 -6.09
C ARG A 145 -6.01 10.03 -7.36
N PRO A 146 -7.16 10.18 -8.03
CA PRO A 146 -7.32 9.68 -9.39
C PRO A 146 -6.50 10.55 -10.36
N VAL A 147 -5.79 9.91 -11.28
CA VAL A 147 -5.01 10.55 -12.33
C VAL A 147 -5.35 9.90 -13.65
N VAL A 148 -5.72 10.72 -14.64
CA VAL A 148 -5.91 10.23 -16.01
C VAL A 148 -4.60 10.35 -16.77
N VAL A 149 -4.05 9.20 -17.16
CA VAL A 149 -2.80 9.06 -17.92
C VAL A 149 -3.12 8.86 -19.40
N ASP A 150 -2.39 9.57 -20.25
CA ASP A 150 -2.50 9.51 -21.72
C ASP A 150 -3.93 9.66 -22.26
N ARG A 151 -4.80 10.36 -21.50
CA ARG A 151 -6.24 10.55 -21.81
C ARG A 151 -7.02 9.25 -22.01
N ALA A 152 -6.52 8.13 -21.49
CA ALA A 152 -7.12 6.83 -21.75
C ALA A 152 -7.16 5.93 -20.52
N LEU A 153 -6.19 6.06 -19.60
CA LEU A 153 -6.06 5.17 -18.45
C LEU A 153 -6.32 5.94 -17.15
N LEU A 154 -7.21 5.42 -16.32
CA LEU A 154 -7.36 5.86 -14.94
C LEU A 154 -6.35 5.11 -14.06
N GLU A 155 -5.53 5.87 -13.34
CA GLU A 155 -4.65 5.36 -12.29
C GLU A 155 -5.01 5.99 -10.94
N ILE A 156 -4.87 5.23 -9.86
CA ILE A 156 -4.86 5.80 -8.50
C ILE A 156 -3.42 5.99 -8.07
N ASP A 157 -3.05 7.24 -7.83
CA ASP A 157 -1.74 7.63 -7.33
C ASP A 157 -1.78 7.64 -5.80
N PHE A 158 -0.88 6.90 -5.17
CA PHE A 158 -0.72 6.77 -3.71
C PHE A 158 0.58 7.44 -3.19
N ARG A 159 1.34 8.15 -4.04
CA ARG A 159 2.67 8.68 -3.69
C ARG A 159 2.72 9.65 -2.52
N GLY A 160 1.59 10.23 -2.09
CA GLY A 160 1.56 11.09 -0.89
C GLY A 160 1.23 10.36 0.41
N VAL A 161 1.04 9.03 0.37
CA VAL A 161 0.70 8.22 1.56
C VAL A 161 1.93 7.48 2.13
N SER A 162 3.12 7.67 1.53
CA SER A 162 4.36 7.13 2.08
C SER A 162 4.82 7.95 3.28
N ASN A 163 4.86 7.30 4.44
CA ASN A 163 5.44 7.81 5.68
C ASN A 163 6.68 6.98 6.02
#